data_AF-A0A2T1DX09-F1
#
_entry.id   AF-A0A2T1DX09-F1
#
_cell.length_a   1.000
_cell.length_b   1.000
_cell.length_c   1.000
_cell.angle_alpha   90.00
_cell.angle_beta   90.00
_cell.angle_gamma   90.00
#
_symmetry.space_group_name_H-M   'P 1'
#
loop_
_entity.id
_entity.type
_entity.pdbx_description
1 polymer ?
#
loop_
_entity_poly.entity_id
_entity_poly.type
_entity_poly.pdbx_seq_one_letter_code
_entity_poly.pdbx_strand_id
1 'polypeptide(L)' 'MILMTKPLLQGHQPIETGYILVVDDMADNCFLLKAILESEGYTVDIAHNGTVALAKAEASPPKERGLNNL' A
#
# COMPACT_ATOMS: atom_id res chain seq x y z
N MET A 1 -12.29 18.99 32.88
CA MET A 1 -12.42 18.29 31.58
C MET A 1 -11.01 17.86 31.20
N ILE A 2 -10.71 16.57 31.39
CA ILE A 2 -9.33 16.06 31.52
C ILE A 2 -8.61 16.08 30.16
N LEU A 3 -7.45 16.72 30.17
CA LEU A 3 -6.41 16.67 29.16
C LEU A 3 -5.94 15.21 28.99
N MET A 4 -6.15 14.59 27.82
CA MET A 4 -5.52 13.31 27.50
C MET A 4 -4.34 13.54 26.56
N THR A 5 -3.17 13.66 27.16
CA THR A 5 -1.89 13.35 26.54
C THR A 5 -1.90 11.89 26.08
N LYS A 6 -1.77 11.63 24.77
CA LYS A 6 -1.43 10.29 24.29
C LYS A 6 0.08 10.07 24.52
N PRO A 7 0.49 8.92 25.09
CA PRO A 7 1.87 8.69 25.48
C PRO A 7 2.82 8.56 24.28
N LEU A 8 4.06 8.95 24.53
CA LEU A 8 5.24 8.81 23.67
C LEU A 8 5.46 7.33 23.32
N LEU A 9 5.15 6.93 22.09
CA LEU A 9 5.60 5.65 21.55
C LEU A 9 7.03 5.85 21.03
N GLN A 10 8.02 5.41 21.81
CA GLN A 10 9.36 5.14 21.31
C GLN A 10 9.29 4.03 20.25
N GLY A 11 9.84 4.29 19.06
CA GLY A 11 10.40 3.22 18.22
C GLY A 11 9.64 2.77 16.97
N HIS A 12 8.59 3.45 16.51
CA HIS A 12 8.12 3.25 15.13
C HIS A 12 8.58 4.44 14.30
N GLN A 13 9.58 4.21 13.43
CA GLN A 13 9.83 5.09 12.29
C GLN A 13 8.47 5.37 11.62
N PRO A 14 8.20 6.56 11.08
CA PRO A 14 7.00 6.79 10.29
C PRO A 14 6.92 5.64 9.29
N ILE A 15 5.88 4.82 9.37
CA ILE A 15 5.65 3.80 8.35
C ILE A 15 5.47 4.64 7.08
N GLU A 16 6.47 4.64 6.20
CA GLU A 16 6.26 5.18 4.86
C GLU A 16 5.04 4.45 4.32
N THR A 17 3.94 5.20 4.15
CA THR A 17 2.70 4.66 3.63
C THR A 17 3.00 4.05 2.26
N GLY A 18 2.97 2.73 2.19
CA GLY A 18 3.43 1.99 1.03
C GLY A 18 2.58 2.27 -0.21
N TYR A 19 3.19 2.11 -1.37
CA TYR A 19 2.48 2.05 -2.65
C TYR A 19 2.08 0.60 -2.95
N ILE A 20 0.81 0.39 -3.30
CA ILE A 20 0.25 -0.92 -3.66
C ILE A 20 -0.38 -0.83 -5.05
N LEU A 21 -0.02 -1.76 -5.93
CA LEU A 21 -0.69 -1.99 -7.20
C LEU A 21 -1.58 -3.23 -7.07
N VAL A 22 -2.90 -3.05 -7.12
CA VAL A 22 -3.87 -4.16 -7.13
C VAL A 22 -4.12 -4.57 -8.58
N VAL A 23 -4.07 -5.87 -8.85
CA VAL A 23 -4.27 -6.44 -10.19
C VAL A 23 -5.43 -7.44 -10.12
N ASP A 24 -6.58 -7.05 -10.66
CA ASP A 24 -7.80 -7.87 -10.68
C ASP A 24 -8.71 -7.41 -11.83
N ASP A 25 -9.25 -8.33 -12.61
CA ASP A 25 -10.11 -8.04 -13.76
C ASP A 25 -11.56 -7.72 -13.37
N MET A 26 -11.96 -8.01 -12.14
CA MET A 26 -13.26 -7.66 -11.59
C MET A 26 -13.23 -6.27 -10.93
N ALA A 27 -14.02 -5.34 -11.46
CA ALA A 27 -14.07 -3.95 -10.97
C ALA A 27 -14.51 -3.84 -9.49
N ASP A 28 -15.44 -4.69 -9.05
CA ASP A 28 -15.93 -4.69 -7.67
C ASP A 28 -14.82 -5.08 -6.67
N ASN A 29 -13.99 -6.07 -7.02
CA ASN A 29 -12.83 -6.47 -6.21
C ASN A 29 -11.84 -5.32 -6.09
N CYS A 30 -11.52 -4.66 -7.21
CA CYS A 30 -10.62 -3.51 -7.23
C CYS A 30 -11.14 -2.37 -6.35
N PHE A 31 -12.43 -2.07 -6.43
CA PHE A 31 -13.05 -1.01 -5.63
C PHE A 31 -12.99 -1.32 -4.14
N LEU A 32 -13.36 -2.54 -3.75
CA LEU A 32 -13.32 -2.98 -2.35
C LEU A 32 -11.89 -2.91 -1.79
N LEU A 33 -10.92 -3.47 -2.51
CA LEU A 33 -9.52 -3.51 -2.09
C LEU A 33 -8.92 -2.11 -1.99
N LYS A 34 -9.19 -1.24 -2.96
CA LYS A 34 -8.74 0.16 -2.94
C LYS A 34 -9.30 0.89 -1.72
N ALA A 35 -10.61 0.78 -1.46
CA ALA A 35 -11.23 1.45 -0.32
C ALA A 35 -10.61 1.01 1.03
N ILE A 36 -10.40 -0.30 1.21
CA ILE A 36 -9.80 -0.84 2.44
C ILE A 36 -8.36 -0.35 2.58
N LEU A 37 -7.53 -0.53 1.56
CA LEU A 37 -6.11 -0.20 1.63
C LEU A 37 -5.86 1.31 1.75
N GLU A 38 -6.63 2.15 1.05
CA GLU A 38 -6.55 3.60 1.22
C GLU A 38 -7.01 4.04 2.62
N SER A 39 -7.98 3.35 3.23
CA SER A 39 -8.41 3.64 4.60
C SER A 39 -7.33 3.33 5.65
N GLU A 40 -6.46 2.37 5.37
CA GLU A 40 -5.26 2.05 6.18
C GLU A 40 -4.08 2.98 5.87
N GLY A 41 -4.25 3.94 4.94
CA GLY A 41 -3.28 4.97 4.61
C GLY A 41 -2.34 4.62 3.46
N TYR A 42 -2.53 3.51 2.75
CA TYR A 42 -1.71 3.18 1.58
C TYR A 42 -2.10 4.03 0.36
N THR A 43 -1.13 4.24 -0.54
CA THR A 43 -1.42 4.76 -1.88
C THR A 43 -1.70 3.57 -2.81
N VAL A 44 -2.87 3.54 -3.42
CA VAL A 44 -3.32 2.36 -4.18
C VAL A 44 -3.63 2.71 -5.62
N ASP A 45 -3.03 1.97 -6.54
CA ASP A 45 -3.35 2.00 -7.96
C ASP A 45 -3.93 0.66 -8.42
N ILE A 46 -4.72 0.67 -9.50
CA ILE A 46 -5.46 -0.49 -10.01
C ILE A 46 -5.02 -0.83 -11.44
N ALA A 47 -4.86 -2.12 -11.73
CA ALA A 47 -4.75 -2.64 -13.08
C ALA A 47 -5.78 -3.75 -13.31
N HIS A 48 -6.58 -3.63 -14.37
CA HIS A 48 -7.62 -4.60 -14.70
C HIS A 48 -7.15 -5.78 -15.56
N ASN A 49 -5.86 -5.84 -15.87
CA ASN A 49 -5.25 -6.94 -16.59
C ASN A 49 -3.73 -6.93 -16.42
N GLY A 50 -3.09 -8.04 -16.81
CA GLY A 50 -1.65 -8.23 -16.69
C GLY A 50 -0.82 -7.25 -17.51
N THR A 51 -1.27 -6.84 -18.70
CA THR A 51 -0.52 -5.90 -19.56
C THR A 51 -0.42 -4.52 -18.91
N VAL A 52 -1.53 -4.01 -18.38
CA VAL A 52 -1.56 -2.75 -17.64
C VAL A 52 -0.77 -2.87 -16.34
N ALA A 53 -0.87 -4.01 -15.65
CA ALA A 53 -0.14 -4.25 -14.41
C ALA A 53 1.38 -4.22 -14.62
N LEU A 54 1.88 -4.91 -15.66
CA LEU A 54 3.29 -4.93 -16.01
C LEU A 54 3.79 -3.53 -16.34
N ALA A 55 3.09 -2.80 -17.20
CA ALA A 55 3.48 -1.43 -17.55
C ALA A 55 3.57 -0.51 -16.32
N LYS A 56 2.63 -0.64 -15.36
CA LYS A 56 2.66 0.12 -14.10
C LYS A 56 3.78 -0.32 -13.16
N ALA A 57 4.02 -1.62 -13.05
CA ALA A 57 5.09 -2.18 -12.22
C ALA A 57 6.48 -1.82 -12.76
N GLU A 58 6.67 -1.77 -14.08
CA GLU A 58 7.92 -1.33 -14.71
C GLU A 58 8.14 0.19 -14.53
N ALA A 59 7.07 0.99 -14.62
CA ALA A 59 7.14 2.43 -14.42
C ALA A 59 7.44 2.83 -12.96
N SER A 60 6.95 2.05 -12.00
CA SER A 60 7.15 2.25 -10.57
C SER A 60 7.41 0.92 -9.87
N PRO A 61 8.64 0.38 -9.94
CA PRO A 61 8.97 -0.91 -9.38
C PRO A 61 8.79 -0.93 -7.86
N PRO A 62 8.22 -2.00 -7.29
CA PRO A 62 8.11 -2.13 -5.85
C PRO A 62 9.51 -2.18 -5.24
N LYS A 63 9.67 -1.61 -4.04
CA LYS A 63 10.92 -1.75 -3.29
C LYS A 63 11.17 -3.24 -3.07
N GLU A 64 12.33 -3.71 -3.52
CA GLU A 64 12.76 -5.09 -3.31
C GLU A 64 12.75 -5.39 -1.82
N ARG A 65 12.03 -6.43 -1.41
CA ARG A 65 12.17 -6.97 -0.05
C ARG A 65 13.59 -7.52 0.04
N GLY A 66 14.51 -6.78 0.67
CA GLY A 66 15.92 -7.17 0.80
C GLY A 66 16.07 -8.61 1.30
N LEU A 67 16.37 -9.52 0.38
CA LEU A 67 16.72 -10.90 0.66
C LEU A 67 18.20 -10.97 1.00
N ASN A 68 18.62 -10.32 2.08
CA ASN A 68 19.95 -10.53 2.67
C ASN A 68 19.81 -11.51 3.85
N ASN A 69 19.54 -12.78 3.54
CA ASN A 69 19.55 -13.91 4.50
C ASN A 69 20.28 -15.12 3.90
N LEU A 70 21.50 -14.91 3.38
CA LEU A 70 22.49 -15.97 3.14
C LEU A 70 23.74 -15.66 3.95
#